data_AF-A0A9N9EWJ6-F1
#
_entry.id   AF-A0A9N9EWJ6-F1
#
_cell.length_a   1.000
_cell.length_b   1.000
_cell.length_c   1.000
_cell.angle_alpha   90.00
_cell.angle_beta   90.00
_cell.angle_gamma   90.00
#
_symmetry.space_group_name_H-M   'P 1'
#
loop_
_entity.id
_entity.type
_entity.pdbx_description
1 polymer ?
#
loop_
_entity_poly.entity_id
_entity_poly.type
_entity_poly.pdbx_seq_one_letter_code
_entity_poly.pdbx_strand_id
1 'polypeptide(L)'
;MVDKISNKFVLSIDGKELDFVTGIPYKISNKVNYIDDWGGSDGSCPCLSPENFSSNNSKYLRQLWVLKETSHPREYKIFANKNYLDSWGGGHEAKLHLNSTDYLPETPGYSRQIWSFYSRNDSSKELQIHNKQNNCVLDTWGKGSGSYIYFSSHFQGPTAENFAKQLWKFVPAFDYKLYAVIKNFKYQLSSDIEKQKIIKTIREDTLDNLASSAKLTTAFNFQEELTNTYSFSFNESLEYISETKLIVVIPFMNIEKEFNFKHSFEANKPIETIKKETCNITKTVEVPPNSCVKSTDFADFMENLEIPFEATVEITATGDRYKKDGTMAKNVKVDADAVKLFLKENNFKGKIFKSEGYFIQAKVKGTLRGSYFTKTYRKLEDLPKKVNDKQDKKSK
;
A
#
# COMPACT_ATOMS: atom_id res chain seq x y z
N MET A 1 10.59 14.70 -24.70
CA MET A 1 9.68 14.02 -23.74
C MET A 1 8.38 14.79 -23.74
N VAL A 2 7.23 14.14 -23.85
CA VAL A 2 5.94 14.85 -23.80
C VAL A 2 5.60 15.14 -22.34
N ASP A 3 5.42 16.41 -22.02
CA ASP A 3 5.07 16.88 -20.68
C ASP A 3 3.70 16.35 -20.24
N LYS A 4 3.69 15.66 -19.11
CA LYS A 4 2.47 15.22 -18.44
C LYS A 4 1.88 16.38 -17.64
N ILE A 5 0.57 16.37 -17.45
CA ILE A 5 -0.08 17.30 -16.51
C ILE A 5 0.26 16.82 -15.10
N SER A 6 0.76 17.72 -14.25
CA SER A 6 1.08 17.41 -12.86
C SER A 6 -0.17 16.94 -12.12
N ASN A 7 -0.03 16.00 -11.20
CA ASN A 7 -1.08 15.62 -10.29
C ASN A 7 -0.96 16.46 -9.03
N LYS A 8 -1.87 17.43 -8.87
CA LYS A 8 -2.03 18.19 -7.64
C LYS A 8 -3.47 18.14 -7.18
N PHE A 9 -3.69 18.16 -5.88
CA PHE A 9 -5.05 18.26 -5.38
C PHE A 9 -5.75 19.51 -5.89
N VAL A 10 -7.01 19.33 -6.26
CA VAL A 10 -7.88 20.42 -6.65
C VAL A 10 -8.36 21.12 -5.39
N LEU A 11 -8.38 22.44 -5.42
CA LEU A 11 -8.84 23.29 -4.34
C LEU A 11 -10.22 23.84 -4.69
N SER A 12 -11.12 23.87 -3.72
CA SER A 12 -12.36 24.65 -3.83
C SER A 12 -12.07 26.14 -3.73
N ILE A 13 -13.09 26.95 -4.02
CA ILE A 13 -12.98 28.41 -4.07
C ILE A 13 -12.57 29.03 -2.72
N ASP A 14 -12.92 28.40 -1.60
CA ASP A 14 -12.51 28.76 -0.24
C ASP A 14 -11.09 28.30 0.11
N GLY A 15 -10.42 27.57 -0.78
CA GLY A 15 -9.05 27.09 -0.62
C GLY A 15 -8.94 25.71 0.04
N LYS A 16 -10.05 25.02 0.28
CA LYS A 16 -10.03 23.66 0.83
C LYS A 16 -9.61 22.62 -0.22
N GLU A 17 -8.85 21.63 0.20
CA GLU A 17 -8.45 20.48 -0.62
C GLU A 17 -9.65 19.54 -0.90
N LEU A 18 -9.83 19.16 -2.17
CA LEU A 18 -10.87 18.26 -2.64
C LEU A 18 -10.31 16.87 -2.98
N ASP A 19 -11.19 15.85 -2.97
CA ASP A 19 -10.82 14.44 -3.13
C ASP A 19 -10.58 14.00 -4.59
N PHE A 20 -9.92 14.86 -5.37
CA PHE A 20 -9.48 14.57 -6.72
C PHE A 20 -8.29 15.46 -7.10
N VAL A 21 -7.51 15.00 -8.09
CA VAL A 21 -6.26 15.65 -8.51
C VAL A 21 -6.31 15.98 -9.99
N THR A 22 -5.49 16.93 -10.42
CA THR A 22 -5.29 17.24 -11.84
C THR A 22 -4.57 16.12 -12.59
N GLY A 23 -4.70 16.08 -13.92
CA GLY A 23 -3.97 15.16 -14.80
C GLY A 23 -4.40 13.69 -14.77
N ILE A 24 -5.41 13.33 -13.97
CA ILE A 24 -6.02 11.99 -13.89
C ILE A 24 -7.43 12.01 -14.53
N PRO A 25 -7.87 10.94 -15.20
CA PRO A 25 -9.22 10.85 -15.75
C PRO A 25 -10.30 10.56 -14.69
N TYR A 26 -11.42 11.26 -14.79
CA TYR A 26 -12.61 11.10 -13.96
C TYR A 26 -13.85 11.03 -14.82
N LYS A 27 -14.89 10.36 -14.32
CA LYS A 27 -16.26 10.60 -14.78
C LYS A 27 -16.87 11.69 -13.92
N ILE A 28 -17.60 12.62 -14.54
CA ILE A 28 -18.33 13.66 -13.82
C ILE A 28 -19.79 13.23 -13.77
N SER A 29 -20.32 12.98 -12.58
CA SER A 29 -21.68 12.46 -12.38
C SER A 29 -22.58 13.43 -11.63
N ASN A 30 -23.85 13.49 -12.01
CA ASN A 30 -24.94 14.05 -11.21
C ASN A 30 -25.98 12.95 -10.99
N LYS A 31 -26.21 12.57 -9.72
CA LYS A 31 -27.04 11.42 -9.34
C LYS A 31 -26.61 10.15 -10.10
N VAL A 32 -27.47 9.64 -10.98
CA VAL A 32 -27.24 8.42 -11.78
C VAL A 32 -26.68 8.71 -13.18
N ASN A 33 -26.57 9.98 -13.57
CA ASN A 33 -26.13 10.38 -14.90
C ASN A 33 -24.67 10.84 -14.90
N TYR A 34 -24.01 10.68 -16.03
CA TYR A 34 -22.63 11.10 -16.30
C TYR A 34 -22.60 12.10 -17.44
N ILE A 35 -21.65 13.03 -17.40
CA ILE A 35 -21.36 13.91 -18.55
C ILE A 35 -20.71 13.07 -19.65
N ASP A 36 -21.37 13.01 -20.81
CA ASP A 36 -20.95 12.28 -22.00
C ASP A 36 -20.78 13.26 -23.17
N ASP A 37 -19.60 13.26 -23.79
CA ASP A 37 -19.30 14.10 -24.95
C ASP A 37 -20.03 13.65 -26.24
N TRP A 38 -20.68 12.48 -26.21
CA TRP A 38 -21.39 11.84 -27.32
C TRP A 38 -20.56 11.56 -28.58
N GLY A 39 -19.22 11.57 -28.46
CA GLY A 39 -18.30 11.55 -29.58
C GLY A 39 -18.29 12.85 -30.38
N GLY A 40 -18.80 13.93 -29.78
CA GLY A 40 -18.85 15.26 -30.35
C GLY A 40 -17.48 15.94 -30.41
N SER A 41 -17.36 16.85 -31.36
CA SER A 41 -16.17 17.69 -31.55
C SER A 41 -16.46 19.12 -31.11
N ASP A 42 -15.61 20.06 -31.53
CA ASP A 42 -15.87 21.50 -31.46
C ASP A 42 -17.34 21.87 -31.74
N GLY A 43 -17.94 22.66 -30.85
CA GLY A 43 -19.32 23.14 -30.91
C GLY A 43 -20.41 22.18 -30.47
N SER A 44 -20.10 20.89 -30.30
CA SER A 44 -21.05 19.93 -29.76
C SER A 44 -21.43 20.23 -28.30
N CYS A 45 -22.60 19.74 -27.89
CA CYS A 45 -23.12 19.91 -26.54
C CYS A 45 -23.07 18.57 -25.79
N PRO A 46 -22.27 18.44 -24.71
CA PRO A 46 -22.31 17.27 -23.85
C PRO A 46 -23.70 17.05 -23.25
N CYS A 47 -24.00 15.79 -22.99
CA CYS A 47 -25.31 15.37 -22.49
C CYS A 47 -25.18 14.55 -21.21
N LEU A 48 -26.33 14.32 -20.58
CA LEU A 48 -26.49 13.41 -19.46
C LEU A 48 -26.70 11.99 -19.98
N SER A 49 -25.76 11.10 -19.69
CA SER A 49 -25.86 9.67 -20.00
C SER A 49 -26.08 8.85 -18.73
N PRO A 50 -27.09 7.99 -18.65
CA PRO A 50 -27.31 7.10 -17.52
C PRO A 50 -26.36 5.89 -17.57
N GLU A 51 -25.72 5.64 -18.72
CA GLU A 51 -24.84 4.50 -18.92
C GLU A 51 -23.48 4.77 -18.28
N ASN A 52 -23.07 3.91 -17.34
CA ASN A 52 -21.71 3.93 -16.80
C ASN A 52 -20.81 3.04 -17.66
N PHE A 53 -20.23 3.57 -18.75
CA PHE A 53 -19.39 2.77 -19.64
C PHE A 53 -18.18 2.16 -18.91
N SER A 54 -17.97 0.86 -18.99
CA SER A 54 -16.74 0.23 -18.48
C SER A 54 -15.57 0.47 -19.43
N SER A 55 -14.33 0.26 -18.96
CA SER A 55 -13.11 0.46 -19.74
C SER A 55 -13.03 -0.37 -21.04
N ASN A 56 -13.79 -1.46 -21.13
CA ASN A 56 -13.88 -2.31 -22.31
C ASN A 56 -14.87 -1.80 -23.37
N ASN A 57 -15.66 -0.77 -23.06
CA ASN A 57 -16.64 -0.21 -24.00
C ASN A 57 -15.98 0.84 -24.90
N SER A 58 -16.27 0.81 -26.20
CA SER A 58 -15.74 1.81 -27.16
C SER A 58 -16.16 3.25 -26.85
N LYS A 59 -17.25 3.44 -26.11
CA LYS A 59 -17.74 4.74 -25.65
C LYS A 59 -17.14 5.19 -24.32
N TYR A 60 -16.28 4.40 -23.69
CA TYR A 60 -15.69 4.72 -22.38
C TYR A 60 -15.02 6.10 -22.34
N LEU A 61 -14.21 6.41 -23.36
CA LEU A 61 -13.46 7.66 -23.46
C LEU A 61 -14.35 8.90 -23.56
N ARG A 62 -15.63 8.74 -23.92
CA ARG A 62 -16.59 9.86 -24.03
C ARG A 62 -16.99 10.45 -22.68
N GLN A 63 -16.76 9.69 -21.61
CA GLN A 63 -17.11 10.07 -20.24
C GLN A 63 -15.87 10.41 -19.40
N LEU A 64 -14.68 10.41 -19.99
CA LEU A 64 -13.45 10.69 -19.26
C LEU A 64 -13.07 12.16 -19.39
N TRP A 65 -13.07 12.83 -18.25
CA TRP A 65 -12.76 14.23 -18.09
C TRP A 65 -11.52 14.40 -17.23
N VAL A 66 -10.70 15.40 -17.57
CA VAL A 66 -9.44 15.65 -16.89
C VAL A 66 -9.36 17.12 -16.52
N LEU A 67 -8.78 17.38 -15.35
CA LEU A 67 -8.53 18.74 -14.90
C LEU A 67 -7.08 19.14 -15.16
N LYS A 68 -6.89 20.40 -15.55
CA LYS A 68 -5.60 21.07 -15.71
C LYS A 68 -5.62 22.37 -14.91
N GLU A 69 -4.57 22.62 -14.14
CA GLU A 69 -4.39 23.89 -13.43
C GLU A 69 -4.23 25.05 -14.43
N THR A 70 -4.71 26.22 -14.03
CA THR A 70 -4.40 27.48 -14.71
C THR A 70 -3.25 28.20 -14.00
N SER A 71 -2.87 29.39 -14.48
CA SER A 71 -1.95 30.27 -13.75
C SER A 71 -2.55 30.86 -12.47
N HIS A 72 -3.88 30.78 -12.29
CA HIS A 72 -4.57 31.32 -11.14
C HIS A 72 -4.92 30.19 -10.16
N PRO A 73 -4.66 30.36 -8.85
CA PRO A 73 -5.08 29.38 -7.85
C PRO A 73 -6.59 29.15 -7.91
N ARG A 74 -7.01 27.88 -7.71
CA ARG A 74 -8.44 27.47 -7.63
C ARG A 74 -9.22 27.64 -8.94
N GLU A 75 -8.52 27.88 -10.04
CA GLU A 75 -9.07 27.99 -11.39
C GLU A 75 -8.50 26.87 -12.26
N TYR A 76 -9.41 26.13 -12.90
CA TYR A 76 -9.08 24.90 -13.62
C TYR A 76 -9.70 24.90 -15.01
N LYS A 77 -9.08 24.19 -15.95
CA LYS A 77 -9.71 23.77 -17.19
C LYS A 77 -10.16 22.32 -17.06
N ILE A 78 -11.33 22.02 -17.63
CA ILE A 78 -11.85 20.64 -17.74
C ILE A 78 -11.89 20.28 -19.21
N PHE A 79 -11.30 19.15 -19.59
CA PHE A 79 -11.16 18.76 -20.99
C PHE A 79 -11.18 17.24 -21.17
N ALA A 80 -11.53 16.80 -22.37
CA ALA A 80 -11.62 15.42 -22.81
C ALA A 80 -11.40 15.35 -24.32
N ASN A 81 -10.72 14.31 -24.83
CA ASN A 81 -10.59 14.07 -26.28
C ASN A 81 -10.14 15.29 -27.11
N LYS A 82 -9.19 16.09 -26.59
CA LYS A 82 -8.69 17.36 -27.16
C LYS A 82 -9.71 18.51 -27.22
N ASN A 83 -10.86 18.37 -26.57
CA ASN A 83 -11.86 19.41 -26.41
C ASN A 83 -11.95 19.86 -24.95
N TYR A 84 -12.21 21.14 -24.75
CA TYR A 84 -12.42 21.77 -23.46
C TYR A 84 -13.91 21.98 -23.22
N LEU A 85 -14.35 21.82 -21.97
CA LEU A 85 -15.64 22.32 -21.55
C LEU A 85 -15.63 23.85 -21.66
N ASP A 86 -16.61 24.39 -22.35
CA ASP A 86 -16.70 25.79 -22.72
C ASP A 86 -18.14 26.30 -22.57
N SER A 87 -18.31 27.48 -21.96
CA SER A 87 -19.63 28.10 -21.84
C SER A 87 -20.10 28.80 -23.12
N TRP A 88 -19.20 28.96 -24.11
CA TRP A 88 -19.44 29.74 -25.34
C TRP A 88 -19.94 31.17 -25.09
N GLY A 89 -19.73 31.69 -23.87
CA GLY A 89 -20.24 33.00 -23.43
C GLY A 89 -21.75 33.02 -23.16
N GLY A 90 -22.43 31.88 -23.22
CA GLY A 90 -23.86 31.77 -22.90
C GLY A 90 -24.13 31.99 -21.40
N GLY A 91 -25.26 32.60 -21.08
CA GLY A 91 -25.69 32.89 -19.71
C GLY A 91 -26.59 31.82 -19.11
N HIS A 92 -27.56 32.24 -18.30
CA HIS A 92 -28.61 31.38 -17.75
C HIS A 92 -29.33 30.59 -18.85
N GLU A 93 -29.63 29.32 -18.61
CA GLU A 93 -30.30 28.41 -19.55
C GLU A 93 -29.54 28.13 -20.86
N ALA A 94 -28.33 28.67 -21.03
CA ALA A 94 -27.47 28.28 -22.14
C ALA A 94 -26.98 26.85 -21.97
N LYS A 95 -26.68 26.18 -23.08
CA LYS A 95 -26.12 24.83 -23.10
C LYS A 95 -24.62 24.86 -22.80
N LEU A 96 -24.12 23.79 -22.21
CA LEU A 96 -22.68 23.52 -22.16
C LEU A 96 -22.19 23.09 -23.54
N HIS A 97 -21.01 23.57 -23.95
CA HIS A 97 -20.39 23.26 -25.22
C HIS A 97 -19.00 22.66 -25.06
N LEU A 98 -18.53 22.02 -26.13
CA LEU A 98 -17.15 21.64 -26.33
C LEU A 98 -16.45 22.62 -27.25
N ASN A 99 -15.17 22.86 -26.96
CA ASN A 99 -14.32 23.68 -27.81
C ASN A 99 -12.95 23.03 -27.98
N SER A 100 -12.52 22.86 -29.22
CA SER A 100 -11.22 22.27 -29.57
C SER A 100 -10.03 23.21 -29.32
N THR A 101 -10.28 24.50 -29.13
CA THR A 101 -9.26 25.53 -28.90
C THR A 101 -8.92 25.62 -27.42
N ASP A 102 -7.64 25.40 -27.05
CA ASP A 102 -7.12 25.76 -25.72
C ASP A 102 -6.90 27.28 -25.68
N TYR A 103 -7.88 28.04 -25.20
CA TYR A 103 -7.75 29.49 -25.11
C TYR A 103 -6.61 29.88 -24.15
N LEU A 104 -5.70 30.76 -24.57
CA LEU A 104 -4.64 31.29 -23.71
C LEU A 104 -5.18 32.44 -22.83
N PRO A 105 -4.57 32.73 -21.67
CA PRO A 105 -5.03 33.77 -20.73
C PRO A 105 -5.36 35.13 -21.36
N GLU A 106 -4.64 35.50 -22.42
CA GLU A 106 -4.76 36.79 -23.11
C GLU A 106 -5.94 36.84 -24.09
N THR A 107 -6.59 35.69 -24.36
CA THR A 107 -7.66 35.60 -25.35
C THR A 107 -9.04 35.88 -24.75
N PRO A 108 -9.95 36.58 -25.46
CA PRO A 108 -11.30 36.88 -24.94
C PRO A 108 -12.15 35.64 -24.61
N GLY A 109 -11.79 34.46 -25.16
CA GLY A 109 -12.46 33.19 -24.89
C GLY A 109 -11.96 32.48 -23.63
N TYR A 110 -10.85 32.94 -23.03
CA TYR A 110 -10.17 32.24 -21.93
C TYR A 110 -11.10 31.88 -20.78
N SER A 111 -11.78 32.88 -20.23
CA SER A 111 -12.71 32.78 -19.10
C SER A 111 -13.86 31.80 -19.33
N ARG A 112 -14.21 31.51 -20.60
CA ARG A 112 -15.29 30.57 -20.95
C ARG A 112 -14.93 29.13 -20.58
N GLN A 113 -13.64 28.82 -20.48
CA GLN A 113 -13.09 27.50 -20.17
C GLN A 113 -12.55 27.40 -18.75
N ILE A 114 -12.78 28.41 -17.91
CA ILE A 114 -12.28 28.44 -16.54
C ILE A 114 -13.38 28.04 -15.58
N TRP A 115 -13.05 27.05 -14.76
CA TRP A 115 -13.94 26.38 -13.85
C TRP A 115 -13.41 26.46 -12.42
N SER A 116 -14.33 26.65 -11.49
CA SER A 116 -14.06 26.66 -10.06
C SER A 116 -15.07 25.76 -9.33
N PHE A 117 -14.68 25.28 -8.16
CA PHE A 117 -15.44 24.27 -7.42
C PHE A 117 -15.89 24.81 -6.08
N TYR A 118 -17.17 24.63 -5.78
CA TYR A 118 -17.73 24.97 -4.47
C TYR A 118 -18.16 23.71 -3.75
N SER A 119 -17.54 23.43 -2.60
CA SER A 119 -17.97 22.40 -1.67
C SER A 119 -18.35 23.06 -0.36
N ARG A 120 -19.56 22.81 0.13
CA ARG A 120 -20.09 23.46 1.34
C ARG A 120 -20.00 22.58 2.60
N ASN A 121 -19.84 21.27 2.42
CA ASN A 121 -19.85 20.30 3.51
C ASN A 121 -18.54 19.55 3.57
N ASP A 122 -18.01 19.39 4.78
CA ASP A 122 -16.70 18.80 4.95
C ASP A 122 -16.61 17.33 4.53
N SER A 123 -17.75 16.65 4.52
CA SER A 123 -17.90 15.22 4.25
C SER A 123 -18.44 14.90 2.85
N SER A 124 -18.89 15.89 2.07
CA SER A 124 -19.53 15.63 0.78
C SER A 124 -18.50 15.51 -0.33
N LYS A 125 -18.50 14.38 -1.06
CA LYS A 125 -17.79 14.23 -2.34
C LYS A 125 -18.48 14.97 -3.50
N GLU A 126 -19.63 15.59 -3.23
CA GLU A 126 -20.41 16.34 -4.21
C GLU A 126 -20.19 17.85 -4.08
N LEU A 127 -20.14 18.54 -5.21
CA LEU A 127 -19.79 19.95 -5.31
C LEU A 127 -20.57 20.64 -6.45
N GLN A 128 -20.63 21.97 -6.41
CA GLN A 128 -21.13 22.77 -7.55
C GLN A 128 -19.94 23.19 -8.43
N ILE A 129 -20.13 23.11 -9.75
CA ILE A 129 -19.13 23.50 -10.75
C ILE A 129 -19.53 24.86 -11.31
N HIS A 130 -18.67 25.86 -11.13
CA HIS A 130 -18.91 27.26 -11.50
C HIS A 130 -18.06 27.65 -12.69
N ASN A 131 -18.64 28.39 -13.65
CA ASN A 131 -17.93 28.94 -14.80
C ASN A 131 -17.60 30.43 -14.58
N LYS A 132 -16.34 30.80 -14.83
CA LYS A 132 -15.84 32.15 -14.59
C LYS A 132 -16.50 33.21 -15.49
N GLN A 133 -16.72 32.92 -16.77
CA GLN A 133 -17.21 33.92 -17.73
C GLN A 133 -18.64 34.38 -17.44
N ASN A 134 -19.56 33.42 -17.26
CA ASN A 134 -20.99 33.73 -17.16
C ASN A 134 -21.49 33.79 -15.71
N ASN A 135 -20.60 33.58 -14.74
CA ASN A 135 -20.91 33.52 -13.31
C ASN A 135 -22.07 32.56 -12.97
N CYS A 136 -22.21 31.48 -13.73
CA CYS A 136 -23.25 30.47 -13.55
C CYS A 136 -22.66 29.14 -13.08
N VAL A 137 -23.54 28.29 -12.52
CA VAL A 137 -23.21 26.91 -12.15
C VAL A 137 -23.78 25.91 -13.14
N LEU A 138 -23.11 24.77 -13.31
CA LEU A 138 -23.63 23.66 -14.10
C LEU A 138 -24.87 23.05 -13.44
N ASP A 139 -25.92 22.87 -14.22
CA ASP A 139 -27.23 22.44 -13.76
C ASP A 139 -27.88 21.49 -14.78
N THR A 140 -28.51 20.43 -14.26
CA THR A 140 -29.30 19.50 -15.08
C THR A 140 -30.70 20.01 -15.40
N TRP A 141 -31.15 21.05 -14.69
CA TRP A 141 -32.52 21.59 -14.72
C TRP A 141 -33.61 20.54 -14.43
N GLY A 142 -33.23 19.42 -13.80
CA GLY A 142 -34.13 18.29 -13.59
C GLY A 142 -34.45 17.51 -14.87
N LYS A 143 -33.71 17.77 -15.96
CA LYS A 143 -33.84 17.02 -17.21
C LYS A 143 -33.17 15.65 -17.07
N GLY A 144 -33.73 14.66 -17.77
CA GLY A 144 -33.31 13.26 -17.70
C GLY A 144 -32.19 12.90 -18.68
N SER A 145 -31.95 11.59 -18.79
CA SER A 145 -31.05 10.98 -19.78
C SER A 145 -31.25 11.53 -21.19
N GLY A 146 -30.16 11.70 -21.93
CA GLY A 146 -30.12 12.23 -23.31
C GLY A 146 -30.32 13.74 -23.40
N SER A 147 -30.54 14.43 -22.27
CA SER A 147 -30.67 15.88 -22.25
C SER A 147 -29.31 16.57 -22.17
N TYR A 148 -29.22 17.75 -22.77
CA TYR A 148 -28.06 18.63 -22.62
C TYR A 148 -27.87 19.09 -21.17
N ILE A 149 -26.66 19.53 -20.87
CA ILE A 149 -26.31 20.20 -19.61
C ILE A 149 -26.44 21.70 -19.82
N TYR A 150 -26.94 22.41 -18.81
CA TYR A 150 -27.23 23.84 -18.92
C TYR A 150 -26.56 24.62 -17.79
N PHE A 151 -26.61 25.93 -17.90
CA PHE A 151 -26.16 26.85 -16.85
C PHE A 151 -27.34 27.39 -16.04
N SER A 152 -27.13 27.53 -14.72
CA SER A 152 -28.05 28.23 -13.82
C SER A 152 -27.35 29.45 -13.22
N SER A 153 -27.99 30.61 -13.31
CA SER A 153 -27.55 31.84 -12.63
C SER A 153 -27.81 31.78 -11.12
N HIS A 154 -28.69 30.87 -10.68
CA HIS A 154 -29.05 30.70 -9.29
C HIS A 154 -28.08 29.72 -8.63
N PHE A 155 -27.24 30.25 -7.76
CA PHE A 155 -26.44 29.43 -6.86
C PHE A 155 -27.35 28.84 -5.77
N GLN A 156 -27.82 27.61 -5.96
CA GLN A 156 -28.78 27.01 -5.04
C GLN A 156 -28.09 26.62 -3.72
N GLY A 157 -28.73 26.91 -2.61
CA GLY A 157 -28.29 26.48 -1.28
C GLY A 157 -28.78 25.07 -0.95
N PRO A 158 -28.20 24.39 0.07
CA PRO A 158 -28.53 23.00 0.41
C PRO A 158 -30.00 22.70 0.73
N THR A 159 -30.74 23.71 1.17
CA THR A 159 -32.17 23.62 1.50
C THR A 159 -33.08 23.85 0.31
N ALA A 160 -32.53 24.27 -0.84
CA ALA A 160 -33.31 24.50 -2.04
C ALA A 160 -33.67 23.17 -2.71
N GLU A 161 -34.93 23.06 -3.15
CA GLU A 161 -35.45 21.88 -3.86
C GLU A 161 -34.61 21.50 -5.09
N ASN A 162 -34.05 22.51 -5.76
CA ASN A 162 -33.26 22.35 -6.98
C ASN A 162 -31.77 22.12 -6.72
N PHE A 163 -31.30 22.11 -5.47
CA PHE A 163 -29.87 22.01 -5.14
C PHE A 163 -29.22 20.76 -5.73
N ALA A 164 -29.89 19.61 -5.61
CA ALA A 164 -29.38 18.34 -6.11
C ALA A 164 -29.16 18.32 -7.64
N LYS A 165 -29.78 19.24 -8.38
CA LYS A 165 -29.59 19.39 -9.84
C LYS A 165 -28.24 20.01 -10.21
N GLN A 166 -27.57 20.62 -9.23
CA GLN A 166 -26.28 21.31 -9.35
C GLN A 166 -25.13 20.57 -8.63
N LEU A 167 -25.43 19.42 -8.02
CA LEU A 167 -24.43 18.62 -7.30
C LEU A 167 -23.75 17.63 -8.25
N TRP A 168 -22.45 17.81 -8.42
CA TRP A 168 -21.61 16.99 -9.27
C TRP A 168 -20.57 16.27 -8.44
N LYS A 169 -20.22 15.06 -8.86
CA LYS A 169 -19.21 14.22 -8.24
C LYS A 169 -18.19 13.80 -9.28
N PHE A 170 -16.91 13.91 -8.93
CA PHE A 170 -15.82 13.33 -9.71
C PHE A 170 -15.65 11.88 -9.26
N VAL A 171 -15.96 10.95 -10.14
CA VAL A 171 -15.81 9.52 -9.93
C VAL A 171 -14.48 9.09 -10.56
N PRO A 172 -13.52 8.58 -9.76
CA PRO A 172 -12.29 7.97 -10.26
C PRO A 172 -12.54 7.02 -11.44
N ALA A 173 -11.88 7.26 -12.57
CA ALA A 173 -12.01 6.45 -13.77
C ALA A 173 -10.62 6.09 -14.31
N PHE A 174 -9.79 5.53 -13.43
CA PHE A 174 -8.42 5.17 -13.71
C PHE A 174 -8.09 3.81 -13.08
N ASP A 175 -7.34 3.02 -13.83
CA ASP A 175 -6.65 1.85 -13.28
C ASP A 175 -5.31 2.32 -12.70
N TYR A 176 -4.99 1.83 -11.49
CA TYR A 176 -3.72 2.11 -10.86
C TYR A 176 -3.17 0.88 -10.15
N LYS A 177 -1.85 0.90 -9.93
CA LYS A 177 -1.14 -0.09 -9.13
C LYS A 177 -0.28 0.65 -8.13
N LEU A 178 -0.41 0.25 -6.86
CA LEU A 178 0.42 0.74 -5.78
C LEU A 178 1.56 -0.24 -5.52
N TYR A 179 2.72 0.29 -5.21
CA TYR A 179 3.93 -0.47 -4.91
C TYR A 179 4.49 0.00 -3.58
N ALA A 180 4.89 -0.92 -2.71
CA ALA A 180 5.43 -0.59 -1.39
C ALA A 180 6.84 -1.17 -1.19
N VAL A 181 7.72 -0.37 -0.58
CA VAL A 181 9.01 -0.83 -0.05
C VAL A 181 9.03 -0.56 1.45
N ILE A 182 9.05 -1.61 2.25
CA ILE A 182 9.10 -1.55 3.71
C ILE A 182 10.54 -1.77 4.16
N LYS A 183 11.09 -0.80 4.91
CA LYS A 183 12.49 -0.77 5.37
C LYS A 183 12.62 -0.05 6.71
N ASN A 184 13.84 0.01 7.24
CA ASN A 184 14.20 0.75 8.46
C ASN A 184 13.39 0.30 9.68
N PHE A 185 13.40 -1.00 9.96
CA PHE A 185 12.72 -1.60 11.11
C PHE A 185 13.38 -1.15 12.42
N LYS A 186 12.54 -0.69 13.35
CA LYS A 186 12.92 -0.34 14.72
C LYS A 186 12.21 -1.29 15.68
N TYR A 187 12.95 -2.24 16.22
CA TYR A 187 12.44 -3.25 17.14
C TYR A 187 12.40 -2.72 18.57
N GLN A 188 11.34 -3.06 19.29
CA GLN A 188 11.20 -2.81 20.72
C GLN A 188 11.53 -4.10 21.48
N LEU A 189 12.83 -4.33 21.70
CA LEU A 189 13.31 -5.48 22.45
C LEU A 189 13.07 -5.26 23.95
N SER A 190 12.39 -6.20 24.61
CA SER A 190 12.27 -6.21 26.08
C SER A 190 13.60 -6.62 26.71
N SER A 191 13.96 -5.98 27.83
CA SER A 191 15.13 -6.37 28.64
C SER A 191 14.99 -7.77 29.24
N ASP A 192 13.76 -8.30 29.33
CA ASP A 192 13.46 -9.60 29.91
C ASP A 192 13.48 -10.76 28.91
N ILE A 193 13.89 -10.52 27.65
CA ILE A 193 13.94 -11.57 26.61
C ILE A 193 14.75 -12.79 27.06
N GLU A 194 15.87 -12.58 27.78
CA GLU A 194 16.70 -13.66 28.33
C GLU A 194 15.95 -14.57 29.33
N LYS A 195 14.89 -14.08 29.98
CA LYS A 195 14.07 -14.88 30.91
C LYS A 195 13.11 -15.83 30.17
N GLN A 196 12.87 -15.63 28.88
CA GLN A 196 11.98 -16.47 28.06
C GLN A 196 12.70 -17.66 27.42
N LYS A 197 13.99 -17.81 27.73
CA LYS A 197 14.86 -18.84 27.20
C LYS A 197 14.54 -20.21 27.80
N ILE A 198 14.35 -21.19 26.94
CA ILE A 198 14.07 -22.58 27.28
C ILE A 198 15.25 -23.44 26.84
N ILE A 199 15.63 -24.41 27.65
CA ILE A 199 16.66 -25.40 27.30
C ILE A 199 15.97 -26.56 26.58
N LYS A 200 16.31 -26.76 25.29
CA LYS A 200 15.88 -27.95 24.53
C LYS A 200 17.00 -28.96 24.49
N THR A 201 16.71 -30.20 24.88
CA THR A 201 17.63 -31.33 24.66
C THR A 201 17.67 -31.65 23.18
N ILE A 202 18.86 -31.59 22.60
CA ILE A 202 19.11 -31.91 21.19
C ILE A 202 19.32 -33.42 21.07
N ARG A 203 20.21 -33.96 21.92
CA ARG A 203 20.67 -35.34 21.83
C ARG A 203 21.19 -35.82 23.17
N GLU A 204 21.01 -37.10 23.44
CA GLU A 204 21.61 -37.78 24.57
C GLU A 204 22.35 -39.04 24.09
N ASP A 205 23.59 -39.21 24.53
CA ASP A 205 24.38 -40.41 24.29
C ASP A 205 24.97 -40.89 25.62
N THR A 206 25.19 -42.20 25.74
CA THR A 206 25.86 -42.82 26.89
C THR A 206 27.13 -43.50 26.42
N LEU A 207 28.23 -43.29 27.15
CA LEU A 207 29.54 -43.80 26.80
C LEU A 207 30.13 -44.63 27.92
N ASP A 208 30.33 -45.91 27.64
CA ASP A 208 31.00 -46.84 28.54
C ASP A 208 32.46 -47.02 28.15
N ASN A 209 33.36 -46.72 29.09
CA ASN A 209 34.76 -47.13 28.96
C ASN A 209 35.02 -48.34 29.86
N LEU A 210 35.00 -49.52 29.24
CA LEU A 210 35.28 -50.79 29.90
C LEU A 210 36.79 -51.08 30.03
N ALA A 211 37.66 -50.21 29.53
CA ALA A 211 39.10 -50.39 29.65
C ALA A 211 39.53 -50.22 31.11
N SER A 212 40.40 -51.11 31.56
CA SER A 212 40.85 -51.17 32.96
C SER A 212 41.77 -50.01 33.35
N SER A 213 42.52 -49.44 32.40
CA SER A 213 43.56 -48.43 32.66
C SER A 213 43.68 -47.33 31.62
N ALA A 214 43.09 -47.48 30.43
CA ALA A 214 43.21 -46.51 29.34
C ALA A 214 42.00 -45.56 29.29
N LYS A 215 42.26 -44.27 29.09
CA LYS A 215 41.20 -43.29 28.76
C LYS A 215 40.68 -43.56 27.36
N LEU A 216 39.36 -43.47 27.18
CA LEU A 216 38.72 -43.48 25.87
C LEU A 216 38.50 -42.04 25.42
N THR A 217 38.95 -41.69 24.21
CA THR A 217 38.68 -40.39 23.59
C THR A 217 37.81 -40.62 22.36
N THR A 218 36.58 -40.11 22.38
CA THR A 218 35.61 -40.28 21.29
C THR A 218 35.24 -38.92 20.72
N ALA A 219 35.44 -38.75 19.41
CA ALA A 219 34.95 -37.58 18.68
C ALA A 219 33.53 -37.84 18.15
N PHE A 220 32.60 -36.94 18.45
CA PHE A 220 31.26 -36.94 17.90
C PHE A 220 31.17 -35.88 16.83
N ASN A 221 30.86 -36.34 15.62
CA ASN A 221 30.41 -35.49 14.54
C ASN A 221 28.96 -35.87 14.26
N PHE A 222 28.03 -34.98 14.59
CA PHE A 222 26.67 -35.13 14.14
C PHE A 222 26.14 -33.81 13.63
N GLN A 223 25.22 -33.94 12.69
CA GLN A 223 24.56 -32.86 12.01
C GLN A 223 23.10 -32.87 12.48
N GLU A 224 22.68 -31.80 13.14
CA GLU A 224 21.30 -31.63 13.56
C GLU A 224 20.67 -30.46 12.80
N GLU A 225 19.46 -30.65 12.29
CA GLU A 225 18.70 -29.56 11.69
C GLU A 225 17.94 -28.79 12.77
N LEU A 226 18.39 -27.58 13.08
CA LEU A 226 17.69 -26.68 14.00
C LEU A 226 16.87 -25.67 13.17
N THR A 227 15.55 -25.66 13.36
CA THR A 227 14.68 -24.79 12.57
C THR A 227 14.49 -23.44 13.27
N ASN A 228 14.85 -22.36 12.58
CA ASN A 228 14.55 -20.99 12.99
C ASN A 228 13.32 -20.51 12.23
N THR A 229 12.26 -20.10 12.93
CA THR A 229 11.06 -19.56 12.29
C THR A 229 10.95 -18.08 12.56
N TYR A 230 10.50 -17.32 11.57
CA TYR A 230 10.07 -15.95 11.80
C TYR A 230 8.90 -15.57 10.92
N SER A 231 8.02 -14.73 11.45
CA SER A 231 6.86 -14.21 10.73
C SER A 231 6.64 -12.74 11.06
N PHE A 232 6.10 -12.01 10.09
CA PHE A 232 5.79 -10.59 10.23
C PHE A 232 4.28 -10.40 10.12
N SER A 233 3.69 -9.70 11.08
CA SER A 233 2.34 -9.14 10.97
C SER A 233 2.41 -7.61 10.98
N PHE A 234 1.56 -6.96 10.19
CA PHE A 234 1.43 -5.51 10.15
C PHE A 234 0.06 -5.10 10.70
N ASN A 235 0.01 -4.04 11.48
CA ASN A 235 -1.24 -3.55 12.06
C ASN A 235 -2.10 -2.83 11.00
N GLU A 236 -1.45 -2.09 10.10
CA GLU A 236 -2.11 -1.42 8.98
C GLU A 236 -2.34 -2.40 7.81
N SER A 237 -3.53 -2.35 7.20
CA SER A 237 -3.79 -3.09 5.97
C SER A 237 -3.07 -2.44 4.79
N LEU A 238 -2.38 -3.29 4.02
CA LEU A 238 -1.73 -2.94 2.77
C LEU A 238 -2.28 -3.79 1.62
N GLU A 239 -3.42 -4.46 1.76
CA GLU A 239 -3.98 -5.45 0.82
C GLU A 239 -4.12 -4.96 -0.63
N TYR A 240 -4.37 -3.66 -0.79
CA TYR A 240 -4.54 -2.98 -2.08
C TYR A 240 -3.21 -2.68 -2.79
N ILE A 241 -2.06 -2.93 -2.15
CA ILE A 241 -0.74 -2.81 -2.77
C ILE A 241 -0.53 -4.00 -3.71
N SER A 242 -0.19 -3.70 -4.96
CA SER A 242 0.03 -4.70 -6.00
C SER A 242 1.33 -5.46 -5.81
N GLU A 243 2.41 -4.82 -5.37
CA GLU A 243 3.69 -5.50 -5.11
C GLU A 243 4.37 -4.87 -3.90
N THR A 244 4.93 -5.72 -3.04
CA THR A 244 5.60 -5.28 -1.82
C THR A 244 6.99 -5.88 -1.71
N LYS A 245 7.98 -5.02 -1.45
CA LYS A 245 9.35 -5.40 -1.13
C LYS A 245 9.62 -5.12 0.35
N LEU A 246 10.10 -6.13 1.07
CA LEU A 246 10.43 -6.07 2.49
C LEU A 246 11.94 -6.21 2.65
N ILE A 247 12.59 -5.18 3.20
CA ILE A 247 14.03 -5.17 3.50
C ILE A 247 14.18 -5.10 5.03
N VAL A 248 14.63 -6.20 5.63
CA VAL A 248 14.55 -6.39 7.08
C VAL A 248 15.81 -7.04 7.65
N VAL A 249 16.24 -6.58 8.83
CA VAL A 249 17.31 -7.22 9.61
C VAL A 249 16.66 -8.05 10.70
N ILE A 250 16.83 -9.37 10.68
CA ILE A 250 16.27 -10.24 11.71
C ILE A 250 17.09 -10.04 13.00
N PRO A 251 16.50 -9.50 14.09
CA PRO A 251 17.26 -8.97 15.23
C PRO A 251 18.11 -10.03 15.95
N PHE A 252 17.68 -11.29 15.95
CA PHE A 252 18.39 -12.39 16.61
C PHE A 252 19.38 -13.14 15.70
N MET A 253 19.33 -12.92 14.39
CA MET A 253 20.32 -13.50 13.46
C MET A 253 21.34 -12.45 13.00
N ASN A 254 21.02 -11.16 13.16
CA ASN A 254 21.75 -10.02 12.61
C ASN A 254 22.04 -10.16 11.11
N ILE A 255 21.08 -10.73 10.36
CA ILE A 255 21.17 -10.92 8.91
C ILE A 255 20.10 -10.07 8.25
N GLU A 256 20.52 -9.25 7.28
CA GLU A 256 19.63 -8.56 6.38
C GLU A 256 19.02 -9.56 5.38
N LYS A 257 17.71 -9.45 5.18
CA LYS A 257 16.93 -10.24 4.25
C LYS A 257 16.06 -9.33 3.41
N GLU A 258 15.94 -9.70 2.15
CA GLU A 258 15.01 -9.11 1.21
C GLU A 258 13.95 -10.14 0.84
N PHE A 259 12.68 -9.76 0.96
CA PHE A 259 11.55 -10.55 0.49
C PHE A 259 10.75 -9.73 -0.52
N ASN A 260 10.39 -10.36 -1.63
CA ASN A 260 9.59 -9.76 -2.69
C ASN A 260 8.26 -10.50 -2.78
N PHE A 261 7.17 -9.78 -2.58
CA PHE A 261 5.81 -10.32 -2.60
C PHE A 261 5.04 -9.74 -3.79
N LYS A 262 4.39 -10.63 -4.55
CA LYS A 262 3.46 -10.25 -5.63
C LYS A 262 2.11 -9.74 -5.13
N HIS A 263 1.83 -9.90 -3.84
CA HIS A 263 0.61 -9.44 -3.18
C HIS A 263 0.99 -8.96 -1.78
N SER A 264 0.14 -8.11 -1.20
CA SER A 264 0.49 -7.39 0.02
C SER A 264 -0.19 -7.95 1.27
N PHE A 265 0.01 -7.27 2.39
CA PHE A 265 -0.29 -7.71 3.75
C PHE A 265 -1.71 -7.36 4.17
N GLU A 266 -2.46 -8.36 4.64
CA GLU A 266 -3.70 -8.15 5.38
C GLU A 266 -3.42 -7.67 6.80
N ALA A 267 -4.27 -6.77 7.31
CA ALA A 267 -4.11 -6.25 8.67
C ALA A 267 -4.14 -7.38 9.70
N ASN A 268 -3.14 -7.39 10.57
CA ASN A 268 -2.94 -8.34 11.67
C ASN A 268 -2.81 -9.81 11.22
N LYS A 269 -2.66 -10.11 9.93
CA LYS A 269 -2.37 -11.47 9.47
C LYS A 269 -0.86 -11.66 9.34
N PRO A 270 -0.29 -12.68 10.01
CA PRO A 270 1.13 -12.97 9.90
C PRO A 270 1.46 -13.58 8.53
N ILE A 271 2.57 -13.14 7.93
CA ILE A 271 3.23 -13.86 6.85
C ILE A 271 4.34 -14.70 7.44
N GLU A 272 4.18 -16.02 7.35
CA GLU A 272 5.15 -16.97 7.86
C GLU A 272 6.28 -17.19 6.85
N THR A 273 7.53 -17.06 7.30
CA THR A 273 8.70 -17.46 6.55
C THR A 273 9.50 -18.45 7.41
N ILE A 274 9.52 -19.71 6.99
CA ILE A 274 10.23 -20.78 7.69
C ILE A 274 11.64 -20.86 7.11
N LYS A 275 12.68 -20.71 7.95
CA LYS A 275 14.06 -20.93 7.54
C LYS A 275 14.70 -22.05 8.37
N LYS A 276 14.92 -23.20 7.73
CA LYS A 276 15.66 -24.31 8.32
C LYS A 276 17.16 -23.99 8.29
N GLU A 277 17.85 -24.16 9.40
CA GLU A 277 19.31 -24.06 9.47
C GLU A 277 19.90 -25.37 9.99
N THR A 278 20.88 -25.89 9.26
CA THR A 278 21.55 -27.11 9.71
C THR A 278 22.78 -26.74 10.51
N CYS A 279 22.87 -27.21 11.75
CA CYS A 279 24.01 -26.99 12.62
C CYS A 279 24.88 -28.26 12.64
N ASN A 280 26.17 -28.10 12.40
CA ASN A 280 27.15 -29.18 12.55
C ASN A 280 27.80 -29.05 13.92
N ILE A 281 27.61 -30.04 14.79
CA ILE A 281 28.20 -30.08 16.12
C ILE A 281 29.34 -31.11 16.09
N THR A 282 30.56 -30.61 16.22
CA THR A 282 31.78 -31.41 16.35
C THR A 282 32.37 -31.21 17.74
N LYS A 283 32.38 -32.24 18.57
CA LYS A 283 33.01 -32.21 19.90
C LYS A 283 33.60 -33.55 20.31
N THR A 284 34.70 -33.49 21.06
CA THR A 284 35.41 -34.66 21.59
C THR A 284 35.11 -34.84 23.07
N VAL A 285 34.92 -36.08 23.50
CA VAL A 285 34.67 -36.46 24.91
C VAL A 285 35.77 -37.42 25.37
N GLU A 286 36.35 -37.14 26.53
CA GLU A 286 37.23 -38.06 27.26
C GLU A 286 36.44 -38.81 28.32
N VAL A 287 36.52 -40.14 28.31
CA VAL A 287 35.89 -41.02 29.28
C VAL A 287 36.99 -41.75 30.07
N PRO A 288 37.10 -41.54 31.39
CA PRO A 288 38.07 -42.23 32.25
C PRO A 288 37.97 -43.77 32.18
N PRO A 289 39.02 -44.52 32.58
CA PRO A 289 38.95 -45.98 32.66
C PRO A 289 37.88 -46.46 33.64
N ASN A 290 37.20 -47.55 33.29
CA ASN A 290 36.13 -48.16 34.09
C ASN A 290 35.01 -47.18 34.50
N SER A 291 34.65 -46.21 33.66
CA SER A 291 33.58 -45.26 33.95
C SER A 291 32.52 -45.24 32.84
N CYS A 292 31.34 -44.72 33.20
CA CYS A 292 30.25 -44.45 32.27
C CYS A 292 29.95 -42.95 32.33
N VAL A 293 29.89 -42.30 31.17
CA VAL A 293 29.57 -40.88 31.06
C VAL A 293 28.34 -40.72 30.19
N LYS A 294 27.31 -40.06 30.71
CA LYS A 294 26.19 -39.54 29.93
C LYS A 294 26.59 -38.20 29.33
N SER A 295 26.45 -38.06 28.03
CA SER A 295 26.64 -36.83 27.28
C SER A 295 25.28 -36.32 26.81
N THR A 296 24.84 -35.18 27.34
CA THR A 296 23.62 -34.51 26.87
C THR A 296 23.97 -33.19 26.20
N ASP A 297 23.54 -33.03 24.94
CA ASP A 297 23.63 -31.78 24.19
C ASP A 297 22.33 -30.98 24.32
N PHE A 298 22.50 -29.70 24.60
CA PHE A 298 21.42 -28.74 24.82
C PHE A 298 21.52 -27.58 23.84
N ALA A 299 20.36 -27.06 23.45
CA ALA A 299 20.20 -25.78 22.76
C ALA A 299 19.44 -24.82 23.67
N ASP A 300 20.00 -23.63 23.82
CA ASP A 300 19.30 -22.47 24.35
C ASP A 300 18.33 -21.95 23.28
N PHE A 301 17.03 -22.11 23.52
CA PHE A 301 15.98 -21.84 22.55
C PHE A 301 15.02 -20.77 23.05
N MET A 302 14.71 -19.80 22.18
CA MET A 302 13.63 -18.84 22.36
C MET A 302 12.44 -19.32 21.56
N GLU A 303 11.27 -19.40 22.18
CA GLU A 303 10.05 -19.90 21.55
C GLU A 303 8.98 -18.81 21.50
N ASN A 304 8.39 -18.60 20.32
CA ASN A 304 7.27 -17.69 20.09
C ASN A 304 7.53 -16.26 20.60
N LEU A 305 8.75 -15.77 20.43
CA LEU A 305 9.11 -14.42 20.82
C LEU A 305 8.34 -13.42 19.98
N GLU A 306 7.59 -12.53 20.62
CA GLU A 306 6.89 -11.42 19.96
C GLU A 306 7.66 -10.12 20.17
N ILE A 307 8.07 -9.48 19.08
CA ILE A 307 8.83 -8.24 19.10
C ILE A 307 8.04 -7.19 18.32
N PRO A 308 7.43 -6.21 19.00
CA PRO A 308 6.81 -5.08 18.33
C PRO A 308 7.85 -4.29 17.53
N PHE A 309 7.44 -3.78 16.37
CA PHE A 309 8.28 -2.93 15.56
C PHE A 309 7.52 -1.71 15.00
N GLU A 310 8.29 -0.68 14.67
CA GLU A 310 7.88 0.39 13.76
C GLU A 310 8.79 0.33 12.53
N ALA A 311 8.23 0.45 11.33
CA ALA A 311 8.97 0.48 10.08
C ALA A 311 8.53 1.66 9.20
N THR A 312 9.39 2.01 8.24
CA THR A 312 9.06 3.00 7.21
C THR A 312 8.61 2.27 5.96
N VAL A 313 7.43 2.65 5.45
CA VAL A 313 6.96 2.23 4.13
C VAL A 313 7.10 3.39 3.15
N GLU A 314 7.73 3.13 2.01
CA GLU A 314 7.77 4.03 0.86
C GLU A 314 6.78 3.50 -0.18
N ILE A 315 5.77 4.31 -0.53
CA ILE A 315 4.71 3.92 -1.45
C ILE A 315 4.81 4.75 -2.72
N THR A 316 4.79 4.08 -3.87
CA THR A 316 4.71 4.67 -5.20
C THR A 316 3.50 4.13 -5.93
N ALA A 317 3.08 4.78 -7.02
CA ALA A 317 2.03 4.26 -7.87
C ALA A 317 2.31 4.46 -9.35
N THR A 318 1.71 3.60 -10.16
CA THR A 318 1.50 3.82 -11.58
C THR A 318 0.02 3.94 -11.86
N GLY A 319 -0.34 4.77 -12.84
CA GLY A 319 -1.71 4.90 -13.31
C GLY A 319 -1.78 5.64 -14.63
N ASP A 320 -2.99 5.82 -15.13
CA ASP A 320 -3.24 6.55 -16.36
C ASP A 320 -3.11 8.06 -16.13
N ARG A 321 -2.31 8.74 -16.96
CA ARG A 321 -2.07 10.18 -16.89
C ARG A 321 -2.31 10.85 -18.22
N TYR A 322 -2.91 12.03 -18.18
CA TYR A 322 -3.03 12.85 -19.38
C TYR A 322 -1.79 13.71 -19.61
N LYS A 323 -1.47 13.82 -20.89
CA LYS A 323 -0.42 14.69 -21.41
C LYS A 323 -1.01 16.06 -21.78
N LYS A 324 -0.14 17.08 -21.84
CA LYS A 324 -0.55 18.43 -22.25
C LYS A 324 -1.13 18.49 -23.68
N ASP A 325 -0.83 17.52 -24.53
CA ASP A 325 -1.35 17.39 -25.90
C ASP A 325 -2.75 16.73 -25.99
N GLY A 326 -3.37 16.43 -24.84
CA GLY A 326 -4.68 15.80 -24.75
C GLY A 326 -4.68 14.28 -24.92
N THR A 327 -3.52 13.64 -25.12
CA THR A 327 -3.39 12.18 -25.17
C THR A 327 -3.20 11.57 -23.79
N MET A 328 -3.59 10.30 -23.63
CA MET A 328 -3.43 9.55 -22.39
C MET A 328 -2.16 8.66 -22.44
N ALA A 329 -1.35 8.72 -21.39
CA ALA A 329 -0.25 7.80 -21.14
C ALA A 329 -0.69 6.78 -20.08
N LYS A 330 -0.74 5.50 -20.48
CA LYS A 330 -1.21 4.42 -19.59
C LYS A 330 -0.12 3.88 -18.67
N ASN A 331 -0.48 3.47 -17.46
CA ASN A 331 0.41 2.76 -16.52
C ASN A 331 1.76 3.46 -16.28
N VAL A 332 1.76 4.78 -16.10
CA VAL A 332 2.97 5.57 -15.85
C VAL A 332 3.05 6.02 -14.40
N LYS A 333 4.26 6.35 -13.90
CA LYS A 333 4.44 6.93 -12.56
C LYS A 333 3.58 8.18 -12.37
N VAL A 334 2.89 8.24 -11.23
CA VAL A 334 2.04 9.36 -10.82
C VAL A 334 2.72 10.16 -9.71
N ASP A 335 2.35 11.43 -9.60
CA ASP A 335 2.96 12.32 -8.60
C ASP A 335 2.43 11.99 -7.20
N ALA A 336 3.13 12.45 -6.17
CA ALA A 336 2.86 12.04 -4.78
C ALA A 336 1.43 12.35 -4.30
N ASP A 337 0.78 13.41 -4.81
CA ASP A 337 -0.62 13.71 -4.48
C ASP A 337 -1.61 12.70 -5.07
N ALA A 338 -1.33 12.16 -6.26
CA ALA A 338 -2.10 11.03 -6.78
C ALA A 338 -1.91 9.78 -5.92
N VAL A 339 -0.68 9.51 -5.45
CA VAL A 339 -0.42 8.40 -4.51
C VAL A 339 -1.24 8.60 -3.22
N LYS A 340 -1.27 9.81 -2.64
CA LYS A 340 -2.11 10.12 -1.47
C LYS A 340 -3.59 9.88 -1.75
N LEU A 341 -4.10 10.33 -2.90
CA LEU A 341 -5.49 10.10 -3.30
C LEU A 341 -5.80 8.59 -3.34
N PHE A 342 -4.94 7.79 -3.96
CA PHE A 342 -5.15 6.34 -4.07
C PHE A 342 -5.12 5.66 -2.71
N LEU A 343 -4.23 6.08 -1.81
CA LEU A 343 -4.20 5.59 -0.43
C LEU A 343 -5.46 5.95 0.35
N LYS A 344 -5.99 7.17 0.15
CA LYS A 344 -7.24 7.62 0.76
C LYS A 344 -8.43 6.80 0.28
N GLU A 345 -8.53 6.53 -1.03
CA GLU A 345 -9.59 5.69 -1.61
C GLU A 345 -9.53 4.24 -1.09
N ASN A 346 -8.35 3.73 -0.74
CA ASN A 346 -8.18 2.41 -0.12
C ASN A 346 -8.21 2.43 1.42
N ASN A 347 -8.63 3.55 2.04
CA ASN A 347 -8.72 3.68 3.50
C ASN A 347 -7.42 3.42 4.27
N PHE A 348 -6.26 3.73 3.68
CA PHE A 348 -4.97 3.56 4.35
C PHE A 348 -4.93 4.31 5.69
N LYS A 349 -4.49 3.62 6.75
CA LYS A 349 -4.44 4.15 8.12
C LYS A 349 -3.05 4.54 8.60
N GLY A 350 -2.01 4.29 7.81
CA GLY A 350 -0.64 4.62 8.19
C GLY A 350 -0.40 6.13 8.23
N LYS A 351 0.50 6.56 9.12
CA LYS A 351 0.83 7.98 9.29
C LYS A 351 1.82 8.43 8.23
N ILE A 352 1.35 9.18 7.23
CA ILE A 352 2.20 9.81 6.21
C ILE A 352 3.01 10.95 6.86
N PHE A 353 4.32 10.95 6.67
CA PHE A 353 5.21 12.00 7.21
C PHE A 353 6.08 12.66 6.14
N LYS A 354 6.15 12.10 4.93
CA LYS A 354 6.83 12.72 3.78
C LYS A 354 6.05 12.43 2.50
N SER A 355 6.00 13.42 1.60
CA SER A 355 5.41 13.29 0.27
C SER A 355 6.18 14.19 -0.68
N GLU A 356 6.81 13.61 -1.69
CA GLU A 356 7.68 14.34 -2.61
C GLU A 356 7.84 13.59 -3.93
N GLY A 357 7.85 14.33 -5.05
CA GLY A 357 8.04 13.76 -6.37
C GLY A 357 6.98 12.70 -6.71
N TYR A 358 7.39 11.43 -6.77
CA TYR A 358 6.56 10.28 -7.17
C TYR A 358 6.28 9.30 -6.03
N PHE A 359 6.59 9.66 -4.77
CA PHE A 359 6.45 8.75 -3.64
C PHE A 359 5.93 9.45 -2.40
N ILE A 360 5.38 8.65 -1.49
CA ILE A 360 5.06 9.04 -0.12
C ILE A 360 5.78 8.11 0.85
N GLN A 361 6.12 8.60 2.03
CA GLN A 361 6.60 7.77 3.13
C GLN A 361 5.65 7.85 4.31
N ALA A 362 5.36 6.68 4.85
CA ALA A 362 4.52 6.53 6.02
C ALA A 362 5.18 5.60 7.05
N LYS A 363 4.74 5.73 8.29
CA LYS A 363 5.08 4.77 9.34
C LYS A 363 4.02 3.68 9.40
N VAL A 364 4.49 2.45 9.50
CA VAL A 364 3.68 1.26 9.77
C VAL A 364 4.20 0.56 11.01
N LYS A 365 3.31 -0.14 11.70
CA LYS A 365 3.61 -0.88 12.92
C LYS A 365 3.28 -2.34 12.73
N GLY A 366 3.87 -3.18 13.55
CA GLY A 366 3.60 -4.61 13.48
C GLY A 366 4.32 -5.40 14.56
N THR A 367 4.24 -6.70 14.42
CA THR A 367 4.88 -7.65 15.32
C THR A 367 5.71 -8.63 14.51
N LEU A 368 6.97 -8.77 14.86
CA LEU A 368 7.81 -9.88 14.44
C LEU A 368 7.59 -11.02 15.44
N ARG A 369 7.22 -12.20 14.97
CA ARG A 369 7.24 -13.41 15.77
C ARG A 369 8.42 -14.26 15.35
N GLY A 370 9.16 -14.83 16.29
CA GLY A 370 10.26 -15.72 15.95
C GLY A 370 10.55 -16.78 17.00
N SER A 371 11.01 -17.92 16.53
CA SER A 371 11.55 -18.99 17.36
C SER A 371 12.94 -19.34 16.86
N TYR A 372 13.93 -19.31 17.75
CA TYR A 372 15.33 -19.46 17.35
C TYR A 372 16.22 -20.01 18.47
N PHE A 373 17.30 -20.67 18.07
CA PHE A 373 18.36 -21.06 19.01
C PHE A 373 19.44 -19.97 19.11
N THR A 374 20.05 -19.83 20.28
CA THR A 374 21.12 -18.85 20.54
C THR A 374 22.48 -19.51 20.74
N LYS A 375 22.51 -20.64 21.41
CA LYS A 375 23.74 -21.35 21.78
C LYS A 375 23.49 -22.84 21.93
N THR A 376 24.47 -23.64 21.56
CA THR A 376 24.50 -25.08 21.82
C THR A 376 25.63 -25.41 22.80
N TYR A 377 25.38 -26.25 23.80
CA TYR A 377 26.38 -26.67 24.77
C TYR A 377 26.14 -28.12 25.22
N ARG A 378 27.15 -28.71 25.86
CA ARG A 378 27.13 -30.10 26.31
C ARG A 378 27.33 -30.17 27.81
N LYS A 379 26.60 -31.07 28.46
CA LYS A 379 26.85 -31.48 29.84
C LYS A 379 27.29 -32.94 29.86
N LEU A 380 28.30 -33.22 30.65
CA LEU A 380 28.76 -34.58 30.93
C LEU A 380 28.35 -34.91 32.37
N GLU A 381 27.76 -36.09 32.56
CA GLU A 381 27.38 -36.60 33.87
C GLU A 381 27.95 -38.01 34.04
N ASP A 382 28.67 -38.24 35.13
CA ASP A 382 29.14 -39.58 35.48
C ASP A 382 27.95 -40.42 35.94
N LEU A 383 27.75 -41.57 35.30
CA LEU A 383 26.73 -42.52 35.71
C LEU A 383 27.31 -43.54 36.70
N PRO A 384 26.59 -43.85 37.79
CA PRO A 384 27.01 -44.90 38.71
C PRO A 384 27.06 -46.24 37.96
N LYS A 385 28.12 -47.02 38.20
CA LYS A 385 28.26 -48.36 37.62
C LYS A 385 27.01 -49.18 37.90
N LYS A 386 26.39 -49.74 36.87
CA LYS A 386 25.56 -50.94 37.06
C LYS A 386 26.49 -52.06 37.52
N VAL A 387 26.53 -52.30 38.83
CA VAL A 387 27.17 -53.50 39.39
C VAL A 387 26.34 -54.67 38.88
N ASN A 388 26.89 -55.43 37.94
CA ASN A 388 26.35 -56.74 37.63
C ASN A 388 26.58 -57.63 38.86
N ASP A 389 25.55 -57.74 39.70
CA ASP A 389 25.47 -58.80 40.71
C ASP A 389 25.29 -60.15 40.00
N LYS A 390 26.41 -60.67 39.49
CA LYS A 390 26.59 -62.10 39.24
C LYS A 390 27.93 -62.50 39.86
N GLN A 391 27.96 -62.53 41.19
CA GLN A 391 28.94 -63.33 41.92
C GLN A 391 28.53 -64.80 41.86
N ASP A 392 29.33 -65.57 41.13
CA ASP A 392 29.89 -66.86 41.54
C ASP A 392 29.02 -67.75 42.44
N LYS A 393 28.27 -68.67 41.81
CA LYS A 393 28.17 -70.03 42.37
C LYS A 393 29.29 -70.87 41.77
N LYS A 394 30.40 -70.94 42.52
CA LYS A 394 31.45 -71.95 42.36
C LYS A 394 30.83 -73.35 42.37
N SER A 395 31.13 -74.10 41.33
CA SER A 395 31.03 -75.55 41.30
C SER A 395 32.11 -76.18 42.18
N LYS A 396 31.68 -76.93 43.19
CA LYS A 396 32.24 -78.22 43.57
C LYS A 396 31.15 -79.07 44.22
#